data_AF-A0A2G6T451-F1
#
_entry.id   AF-A0A2G6T451-F1
#
_cell.length_a   1.000
_cell.length_b   1.000
_cell.length_c   1.000
_cell.angle_alpha   90.00
_cell.angle_beta   90.00
_cell.angle_gamma   90.00
#
_symmetry.space_group_name_H-M   'P 1'
#
loop_
_entity.id
_entity.type
_entity.pdbx_description
1 polymer ?
#
loop_
_entity_poly.entity_id
_entity_poly.type
_entity_poly.pdbx_seq_one_letter_code
_entity_poly.pdbx_strand_id
1 'polypeptide(L)'
;MSTGTLSTPRRHVLLRIAAAVLGGYAFCWGFVALSMAGLFALGMSFHDAEHLCAMLAFLLYVTVFCWAFAARSLARVWAVLAGGAALMAGAASLLQTTLV
;
A
#
# COMPACT_ATOMS: atom_id res chain seq x y z
N MET A 1 -25.92 23.17 15.11
CA MET A 1 -24.89 22.15 14.87
C MET A 1 -25.11 21.62 13.44
N SER A 2 -24.70 22.41 12.44
CA SER A 2 -25.03 22.14 11.04
C SER A 2 -24.00 21.20 10.42
N THR A 3 -24.37 19.93 10.25
CA THR A 3 -23.65 18.99 9.40
C THR A 3 -23.84 19.40 7.95
N GLY A 4 -22.97 20.31 7.49
CA GLY A 4 -22.94 20.77 6.10
C GLY A 4 -22.80 19.58 5.15
N THR A 5 -23.81 19.39 4.32
CA THR A 5 -23.79 18.51 3.16
C THR A 5 -22.71 18.99 2.20
N LEU A 6 -21.48 18.50 2.37
CA LEU A 6 -20.35 18.79 1.48
C LEU A 6 -20.77 18.50 0.03
N SER A 7 -20.87 19.55 -0.80
CA SER A 7 -21.26 19.46 -2.20
C SER A 7 -20.49 18.32 -2.90
N THR A 8 -21.22 17.47 -3.62
CA THR A 8 -20.77 16.26 -4.35
C THR A 8 -19.34 16.31 -4.94
N PRO A 9 -18.86 17.40 -5.59
CA PRO A 9 -17.48 17.48 -6.10
C PRO A 9 -16.40 17.45 -5.01
N ARG A 10 -16.59 18.14 -3.87
CA ARG A 10 -15.61 18.16 -2.77
C ARG A 10 -15.44 16.79 -2.13
N ARG A 11 -16.55 16.05 -1.99
CA ARG A 11 -16.55 14.69 -1.44
C ARG A 11 -15.77 13.71 -2.32
N HIS A 12 -15.85 13.87 -3.64
CA HIS A 12 -15.10 13.06 -4.60
C HIS A 12 -13.59 13.31 -4.51
N VAL A 13 -13.17 14.57 -4.34
CA VAL A 13 -11.75 14.92 -4.16
C VAL A 13 -11.22 14.38 -2.82
N LEU A 14 -11.97 14.54 -1.73
CA LEU A 14 -11.61 13.97 -0.43
C LEU A 14 -11.47 12.45 -0.48
N LEU A 15 -12.39 11.74 -1.15
CA LEU A 15 -12.29 10.29 -1.33
C LEU A 15 -11.08 9.88 -2.17
N ARG A 16 -10.68 10.69 -3.17
CA ARG A 16 -9.43 10.48 -3.93
C ARG A 16 -8.20 10.62 -3.05
N ILE A 17 -8.14 11.68 -2.25
CA ILE A 17 -7.00 11.93 -1.35
C ILE A 17 -6.94 10.81 -0.30
N ALA A 18 -8.06 10.46 0.31
CA ALA A 18 -8.14 9.36 1.27
C ALA A 18 -7.70 8.03 0.63
N ALA A 19 -8.11 7.74 -0.61
CA ALA A 19 -7.67 6.55 -1.34
C ALA A 19 -6.16 6.54 -1.62
N ALA A 20 -5.61 7.68 -2.06
CA ALA A 20 -4.19 7.82 -2.35
C ALA A 20 -3.33 7.64 -1.09
N VAL A 21 -3.74 8.27 0.01
CA VAL A 21 -3.00 8.26 1.28
C VAL A 21 -3.20 6.93 2.02
N LEU A 22 -4.45 6.57 2.34
CA LEU A 22 -4.75 5.37 3.13
C LEU A 22 -4.46 4.09 2.32
N GLY A 23 -4.87 4.06 1.06
CA GLY A 23 -4.58 2.93 0.18
C GLY A 23 -3.08 2.82 -0.06
N GLY A 24 -2.40 3.93 -0.38
CA GLY A 24 -0.96 3.94 -0.65
C GLY A 24 -0.15 3.46 0.55
N TYR A 25 -0.56 3.90 1.74
CA TYR A 25 0.01 3.45 3.00
C TYR A 25 -0.23 1.95 3.24
N ALA A 26 -1.47 1.47 3.11
CA ALA A 26 -1.79 0.06 3.32
C ALA A 26 -1.04 -0.86 2.34
N PHE A 27 -0.89 -0.42 1.08
CA PHE A 27 -0.14 -1.15 0.06
C PHE A 27 1.37 -1.19 0.37
N CYS A 28 1.96 -0.05 0.74
CA CYS A 28 3.37 -0.03 1.16
C CYS A 28 3.60 -0.89 2.40
N TRP A 29 2.68 -0.87 3.36
CA TRP A 29 2.77 -1.69 4.56
C TRP A 29 2.79 -3.19 4.21
N GLY A 30 1.86 -3.64 3.34
CA GLY A 30 1.85 -5.03 2.86
C GLY A 30 3.11 -5.41 2.07
N PHE A 31 3.61 -4.51 1.23
CA PHE A 31 4.84 -4.73 0.47
C PHE A 31 6.08 -4.83 1.36
N VAL A 32 6.21 -3.96 2.36
CA VAL A 32 7.31 -4.02 3.35
C VAL A 32 7.23 -5.31 4.15
N ALA A 33 6.05 -5.69 4.62
CA ALA A 33 5.87 -6.94 5.37
C ALA A 33 6.29 -8.17 4.55
N LEU A 34 5.87 -8.26 3.28
CA LEU A 34 6.28 -9.35 2.38
C LEU A 34 7.77 -9.31 2.07
N SER A 35 8.31 -8.15 1.72
CA SER A 35 9.72 -8.00 1.34
C SER A 35 10.64 -8.33 2.50
N MET A 36 10.29 -7.90 3.71
CA MET A 36 11.07 -8.18 4.92
C MET A 36 11.00 -9.67 5.30
N ALA A 37 9.82 -10.29 5.23
CA ALA A 37 9.67 -11.73 5.45
C ALA A 37 10.41 -12.57 4.40
N GLY A 38 10.33 -12.17 3.12
CA GLY A 38 11.00 -12.85 2.01
C GLY A 38 12.52 -12.73 2.07
N LEU A 39 13.05 -11.53 2.35
CA LEU A 39 14.49 -11.32 2.50
C LEU A 39 15.06 -12.05 3.71
N PHE A 40 14.32 -12.11 4.82
CA PHE A 40 14.70 -12.91 5.97
C PHE A 40 14.74 -14.41 5.64
N ALA A 41 13.74 -14.91 4.90
CA ALA A 41 13.72 -16.30 4.43
C ALA A 41 14.90 -16.63 3.50
N LEU A 42 15.38 -15.65 2.73
CA LEU A 42 16.55 -15.77 1.87
C LEU A 42 17.89 -15.71 2.63
N GLY A 43 17.88 -15.55 3.96
CA GLY A 43 19.08 -15.53 4.81
C GLY A 43 19.83 -14.20 4.81
N MET A 44 19.20 -13.10 4.37
CA MET A 44 19.82 -11.78 4.38
C MET A 44 19.88 -11.21 5.81
N SER A 45 20.93 -10.43 6.10
CA SER A 45 21.03 -9.70 7.36
C SER A 45 19.82 -8.76 7.53
N PHE A 46 19.28 -8.65 8.74
CA PHE A 46 18.09 -7.84 9.02
C PHE A 46 18.31 -6.37 8.67
N HIS A 47 19.54 -5.88 8.84
CA HIS A 47 19.91 -4.51 8.55
C HIS A 47 19.90 -4.23 7.04
N ASP A 48 20.51 -5.09 6.22
CA ASP A 48 20.50 -4.93 4.76
C ASP A 48 19.08 -5.03 4.18
N ALA A 49 18.26 -5.92 4.75
CA ALA A 49 16.88 -6.09 4.35
C ALA A 49 16.01 -4.86 4.67
N GLU A 50 16.20 -4.26 5.85
CA GLU A 50 15.48 -3.04 6.24
C GLU A 50 15.84 -1.87 5.33
N HIS A 51 17.13 -1.67 5.04
CA HIS A 51 17.60 -0.63 4.13
C HIS A 51 17.01 -0.78 2.73
N LEU A 52 17.04 -1.99 2.16
CA LEU A 52 16.48 -2.24 0.83
C LEU A 52 14.95 -2.08 0.81
N CYS A 53 14.26 -2.60 1.83
CA CYS A 53 12.82 -2.42 1.99
C CYS A 53 12.43 -0.94 2.08
N ALA A 54 13.18 -0.13 2.82
CA ALA A 54 12.91 1.30 2.95
C ALA A 54 13.07 2.03 1.61
N MET A 55 14.13 1.73 0.85
CA MET A 55 14.34 2.32 -0.48
C MET A 55 13.23 1.92 -1.47
N LEU A 56 12.84 0.64 -1.48
CA LEU A 56 11.76 0.15 -2.34
C LEU A 56 10.39 0.70 -1.93
N ALA A 57 10.10 0.75 -0.63
CA ALA A 57 8.85 1.29 -0.10
C ALA A 57 8.67 2.77 -0.48
N PHE A 58 9.75 3.55 -0.45
CA PHE A 58 9.71 4.94 -0.89
C PHE A 58 9.35 5.07 -2.38
N LEU A 59 10.03 4.32 -3.26
CA LEU A 59 9.73 4.32 -4.70
C LEU A 59 8.29 3.86 -4.97
N LEU A 60 7.86 2.82 -4.26
CA LEU A 60 6.51 2.26 -4.38
C LEU A 60 5.47 3.28 -3.95
N TYR A 61 5.68 3.95 -2.82
CA TYR A 61 4.77 4.97 -2.29
C TYR A 61 4.61 6.12 -3.29
N VAL A 62 5.70 6.65 -3.84
CA VAL A 62 5.66 7.74 -4.82
C VAL A 62 4.94 7.30 -6.10
N THR A 63 5.25 6.11 -6.61
CA THR A 63 4.63 5.57 -7.84
C THR A 63 3.12 5.41 -7.65
N VAL A 64 2.70 4.80 -6.54
CA VAL A 64 1.30 4.57 -6.19
C VAL A 64 0.56 5.89 -5.93
N PHE A 65 1.22 6.84 -5.27
CA PHE A 65 0.68 8.18 -5.04
C PHE A 65 0.43 8.91 -6.37
N CYS A 66 1.42 8.98 -7.26
CA CYS A 66 1.25 9.57 -8.59
C CYS A 66 0.18 8.84 -9.41
N TRP A 67 0.14 7.50 -9.32
CA TRP A 67 -0.85 6.70 -10.02
C TRP A 67 -2.29 6.94 -9.54
N ALA A 68 -2.49 7.17 -8.24
CA ALA A 68 -3.80 7.48 -7.68
C ALA A 68 -4.39 8.79 -8.24
N PHE A 69 -3.54 9.75 -8.62
CA PHE A 69 -3.96 11.00 -9.28
C PHE A 69 -4.08 10.86 -10.81
N ALA A 70 -3.23 10.05 -11.46
CA ALA A 70 -3.31 9.80 -12.90
C ALA A 70 -4.50 8.92 -13.29
N ALA A 71 -4.98 8.05 -12.39
CA ALA A 71 -6.05 7.12 -12.67
C ALA A 71 -7.43 7.80 -12.73
N ARG A 72 -8.09 7.62 -13.88
CA ARG A 72 -9.45 8.14 -14.14
C ARG A 72 -10.52 7.48 -13.26
N SER A 73 -10.28 6.24 -12.81
CA SER A 73 -11.22 5.39 -12.06
C SER A 73 -10.76 5.17 -10.62
N LEU A 74 -11.46 5.79 -9.67
CA LEU A 74 -11.23 5.61 -8.23
C LEU A 74 -11.42 4.16 -7.78
N ALA A 75 -12.36 3.45 -8.41
CA ALA A 75 -12.64 2.04 -8.13
C ALA A 75 -11.47 1.12 -8.52
N ARG A 76 -10.78 1.38 -9.65
CA ARG A 76 -9.58 0.62 -10.02
C ARG A 76 -8.41 0.89 -9.09
N VAL A 77 -8.25 2.14 -8.65
CA VAL A 77 -7.25 2.52 -7.65
C VAL A 77 -7.49 1.73 -6.37
N TRP A 78 -8.70 1.78 -5.81
CA TRP A 78 -9.05 0.97 -4.64
C TRP A 78 -8.87 -0.54 -4.86
N ALA A 79 -9.30 -1.08 -6.00
CA ALA A 79 -9.18 -2.51 -6.29
C ALA A 79 -7.72 -2.97 -6.36
N VAL A 80 -6.83 -2.19 -6.99
CA VAL A 80 -5.41 -2.54 -7.11
C VAL A 80 -4.67 -2.30 -5.80
N LEU A 81 -4.94 -1.21 -5.08
CA LEU A 81 -4.28 -0.97 -3.80
C LEU A 81 -4.76 -1.92 -2.71
N ALA A 82 -6.08 -2.07 -2.53
CA ALA A 82 -6.61 -2.98 -1.53
C ALA A 82 -6.40 -4.45 -1.93
N GLY A 83 -6.61 -4.79 -3.20
CA GLY A 83 -6.37 -6.14 -3.71
C GLY A 83 -4.89 -6.50 -3.70
N GLY A 84 -4.02 -5.58 -4.10
CA GLY A 84 -2.57 -5.77 -4.04
C GLY A 84 -2.06 -5.86 -2.61
N ALA A 85 -2.56 -5.04 -1.68
CA ALA A 85 -2.21 -5.13 -0.27
C ALA A 85 -2.67 -6.47 0.34
N ALA A 86 -3.90 -6.90 0.06
CA ALA A 86 -4.44 -8.16 0.55
C ALA A 86 -3.69 -9.36 -0.02
N LEU A 87 -3.33 -9.34 -1.30
CA LEU A 87 -2.53 -10.40 -1.93
C LEU A 87 -1.12 -10.46 -1.36
N MET A 88 -0.45 -9.33 -1.22
CA MET A 88 0.91 -9.26 -0.65
C MET A 88 0.92 -9.70 0.82
N ALA A 89 -0.07 -9.25 1.61
CA ALA A 89 -0.22 -9.66 3.01
C ALA A 89 -0.55 -11.16 3.12
N GLY A 90 -1.46 -11.68 2.28
CA GLY A 90 -1.79 -13.10 2.25
C GLY A 90 -0.57 -13.96 1.88
N ALA A 91 0.20 -13.55 0.87
CA ALA A 91 1.44 -14.21 0.48
C ALA A 91 2.47 -14.18 1.61
N ALA A 92 2.59 -13.05 2.32
CA ALA A 92 3.50 -12.90 3.46
C ALA A 92 3.11 -13.82 4.62
N SER A 93 1.81 -13.90 4.95
CA SER A 93 1.31 -14.80 5.99
C SER A 93 1.51 -16.28 5.64
N LEU A 94 1.34 -16.65 4.36
CA LEU A 94 1.66 -18.00 3.86
C LEU A 94 3.15 -18.32 3.98
N LEU A 95 4.02 -17.39 3.60
CA LEU A 95 5.47 -17.54 3.76
C LEU A 95 5.87 -17.67 5.24
N GLN A 96 5.31 -16.84 6.12
CA GLN A 96 5.54 -16.93 7.56
C GLN A 96 5.08 -18.27 8.14
N THR A 97 3.96 -18.83 7.69
CA THR A 97 3.50 -20.16 8.15
C THR A 97 4.35 -21.31 7.64
N THR A 98 5.11 -21.15 6.55
CA THR A 98 6.06 -22.16 6.10
C THR A 98 7.42 -22.10 6.81
N LEU A 99 7.70 -21.02 7.53
CA LEU A 99 8.98 -20.79 8.24
C LEU A 99 8.90 -21.08 9.75
N VAL A 100 7.68 -21.18 10.31
CA VAL A 100 7.39 -21.52 11.71
C VAL A 100 7.02 -23.00 11.80
#